data_AF-A0A654BT73-F1
#
_entry.id   AF-A0A654BT73-F1
#
_cell.length_a   1.000
_cell.length_b   1.000
_cell.length_c   1.000
_cell.angle_alpha   90.00
_cell.angle_beta   90.00
_cell.angle_gamma   90.00
#
_symmetry.space_group_name_H-M   'P 1'
#
loop_
_entity.id
_entity.type
_entity.pdbx_description
1 polymer ?
#
loop_
_entity_poly.entity_id
_entity_poly.type
_entity_poly.pdbx_seq_one_letter_code
_entity_poly.pdbx_strand_id
1 'polypeptide(L)'
;MILELDCGNSFIKWRLIASDTCERLHAGIADTDSQLFRDLETLADLRIRHCRFVSVRSDAESAELIAELGRRFNVPVVCAQSLERLGDVSNGYDDYSRLGLDRWLAILGAYHLGQRACLVIDLGTAVTADFVASDGCHLGGFICPGLPLMRDQLSTHTRRIRYDRGAAVAALASLEPGRSTVEAVERGCLLMLRGFVRAQYDEALKRFPDGVEVFLTGGDAELVRDVVPGAQVVPDLVFVGLAIACPLV
;
A
#
# COMPACT_ATOMS: atom_id res chain seq x y z
N MET A 1 -8.03 15.85 -16.01
CA MET A 1 -7.26 15.09 -15.02
C MET A 1 -8.03 13.84 -14.65
N ILE A 2 -7.32 12.78 -14.27
CA ILE A 2 -7.87 11.56 -13.68
C ILE A 2 -7.52 11.60 -12.19
N LEU A 3 -8.53 11.49 -11.32
CA LEU A 3 -8.33 11.34 -9.89
C LEU A 3 -8.26 9.85 -9.57
N GLU A 4 -7.26 9.44 -8.81
CA GLU A 4 -7.10 8.07 -8.34
C GLU A 4 -7.02 8.08 -6.83
N LEU A 5 -7.80 7.22 -6.17
CA LEU A 5 -7.85 7.12 -4.71
C LEU A 5 -7.63 5.68 -4.25
N ASP A 6 -6.80 5.55 -3.22
CA ASP A 6 -6.59 4.33 -2.43
C ASP A 6 -7.02 4.64 -0.98
N CYS A 7 -8.21 4.14 -0.63
CA CYS A 7 -8.86 4.40 0.65
C CYS A 7 -8.59 3.28 1.65
N GLY A 8 -7.52 3.44 2.43
CA GLY A 8 -7.20 2.57 3.55
C GLY A 8 -7.95 2.94 4.83
N ASN A 9 -7.82 2.06 5.83
CA ASN A 9 -8.44 2.25 7.15
C ASN A 9 -7.82 3.42 7.96
N SER A 10 -6.57 3.80 7.68
CA SER A 10 -5.92 4.91 8.39
C SER A 10 -5.82 6.18 7.56
N PHE A 11 -5.63 6.04 6.25
CA PHE A 11 -5.35 7.16 5.36
C PHE A 11 -6.01 6.95 4.00
N ILE A 12 -6.33 8.05 3.33
CA ILE A 12 -6.67 8.09 1.92
C ILE A 12 -5.43 8.60 1.18
N LYS A 13 -4.81 7.73 0.40
CA LYS A 13 -3.81 8.17 -0.58
C LYS A 13 -4.56 8.59 -1.83
N TRP A 14 -4.18 9.72 -2.41
CA TRP A 14 -4.78 10.19 -3.65
C TRP A 14 -3.73 10.77 -4.57
N ARG A 15 -3.98 10.67 -5.87
CA ARG A 15 -3.19 11.38 -6.89
C ARG A 15 -4.06 11.86 -8.03
N LEU A 16 -3.62 12.97 -8.63
CA LEU A 16 -4.15 13.48 -9.89
C LEU A 16 -3.12 13.25 -10.97
N ILE A 17 -3.55 12.61 -12.05
CA ILE A 17 -2.72 12.42 -13.25
C ILE A 17 -3.33 13.16 -14.45
N ALA A 18 -2.47 13.57 -15.38
CA ALA A 18 -2.88 14.11 -16.67
C ALA A 18 -3.60 13.03 -17.48
N SER A 19 -4.71 13.38 -18.14
CA SER A 19 -5.54 12.38 -18.85
C SER A 19 -4.93 11.89 -20.16
N ASP A 20 -4.02 12.66 -20.73
CA ASP A 20 -3.33 12.44 -22.00
C ASP A 20 -1.96 11.77 -21.80
N THR A 21 -1.15 12.27 -20.86
CA THR A 21 0.20 11.74 -20.61
C THR A 21 0.26 10.72 -19.48
N CYS A 22 -0.79 10.60 -18.66
CA CYS A 22 -0.78 9.83 -17.40
C CYS A 22 0.32 10.27 -16.41
N GLU A 23 0.91 11.45 -16.61
CA GLU A 23 1.91 12.00 -15.70
C GLU A 23 1.25 12.48 -14.40
N ARG A 24 1.94 12.27 -13.29
CA ARG A 24 1.49 12.70 -11.97
C ARG A 24 1.59 14.22 -11.83
N LEU A 25 0.44 14.86 -11.64
CA LEU A 25 0.31 16.31 -11.43
C LEU A 25 0.37 16.64 -9.94
N HIS A 26 -0.43 15.93 -9.13
CA HIS A 26 -0.50 16.12 -7.68
C HIS A 26 -0.67 14.79 -6.97
N ALA A 27 -0.26 14.72 -5.71
CA ALA A 27 -0.54 13.60 -4.83
C ALA A 27 -0.59 14.07 -3.38
N GLY A 28 -1.30 13.32 -2.54
CA GLY A 28 -1.42 13.62 -1.13
C GLY A 28 -1.89 12.43 -0.32
N ILE A 29 -1.84 12.61 1.00
CA ILE A 29 -2.33 11.67 1.99
C ILE A 29 -3.26 12.44 2.91
N ALA A 30 -4.50 11.96 3.05
CA ALA A 30 -5.52 12.58 3.89
C ALA A 30 -5.95 11.61 4.99
N ASP A 31 -6.02 12.09 6.22
CA ASP A 31 -6.49 11.28 7.37
C ASP A 31 -8.02 11.09 7.37
N THR A 32 -8.75 11.99 6.69
CA THR A 32 -10.21 12.02 6.66
C THR A 32 -10.72 12.45 5.30
N ASP A 33 -11.95 12.07 4.97
CA ASP A 33 -12.65 12.48 3.74
C ASP A 33 -12.72 14.01 3.65
N SER A 34 -12.97 14.69 4.77
CA SER A 34 -12.97 16.16 4.82
C SER A 34 -11.61 16.77 4.49
N GLN A 35 -10.50 16.14 4.90
CA GLN A 35 -9.16 16.60 4.53
C GLN A 35 -8.89 16.39 3.04
N LEU A 36 -9.29 15.23 2.49
CA LEU A 36 -9.19 14.96 1.05
C LEU A 36 -9.86 16.05 0.21
N PHE A 37 -11.11 16.41 0.53
CA PHE A 37 -11.83 17.45 -0.22
C PHE A 37 -11.17 18.81 -0.07
N ARG A 38 -10.70 19.18 1.14
CA ARG A 38 -9.93 20.42 1.33
C ARG A 38 -8.69 20.44 0.46
N ASP A 39 -7.91 19.36 0.45
CA ASP A 39 -6.68 19.28 -0.34
C ASP A 39 -6.97 19.46 -1.83
N LEU A 40 -7.98 18.74 -2.35
CA LEU A 40 -8.40 18.86 -3.75
C LEU A 40 -8.90 20.27 -4.09
N GLU A 41 -9.73 20.87 -3.25
CA GLU A 41 -10.33 22.20 -3.49
C GLU A 41 -9.30 23.35 -3.43
N THR A 42 -8.15 23.14 -2.80
CA THR A 42 -7.06 24.12 -2.82
C THR A 42 -6.26 24.15 -4.13
N LEU A 43 -6.45 23.16 -5.00
CA LEU A 43 -5.74 23.08 -6.28
C LEU A 43 -6.38 24.03 -7.30
N ALA A 44 -5.58 24.95 -7.83
CA ALA A 44 -5.98 25.80 -8.94
C ALA A 44 -6.28 24.95 -10.20
N ASP A 45 -7.27 25.37 -10.99
CA ASP A 45 -7.63 24.75 -12.27
C ASP A 45 -7.99 23.25 -12.20
N LEU A 46 -8.45 22.77 -11.04
CA LEU A 46 -8.86 21.39 -10.87
C LEU A 46 -10.02 21.03 -11.81
N ARG A 47 -9.75 20.16 -12.78
CA ARG A 47 -10.77 19.59 -13.67
C ARG A 47 -10.63 18.08 -13.79
N ILE A 48 -11.32 17.39 -12.89
CA ILE A 48 -11.43 15.94 -12.86
C ILE A 48 -12.43 15.52 -13.93
N ARG A 49 -12.01 14.63 -14.85
CA ARG A 49 -12.87 14.07 -15.90
C ARG A 49 -13.17 12.60 -15.69
N HIS A 50 -12.30 11.92 -14.95
CA HIS A 50 -12.44 10.51 -14.59
C HIS A 50 -11.96 10.33 -13.15
N CYS A 51 -12.56 9.38 -12.46
CA CYS A 51 -12.18 9.02 -11.10
C CYS A 51 -12.06 7.51 -11.00
N ARG A 52 -10.92 7.01 -10.53
CA ARG A 52 -10.70 5.60 -10.19
C ARG A 52 -10.58 5.47 -8.68
N PHE A 53 -11.13 4.39 -8.14
CA PHE A 53 -11.30 4.26 -6.71
C PHE A 53 -11.03 2.81 -6.28
N VAL A 54 -10.21 2.65 -5.23
CA VAL A 54 -10.12 1.42 -4.47
C VAL A 54 -10.28 1.74 -2.99
N SER A 55 -10.92 0.82 -2.25
CA SER A 55 -11.13 0.95 -0.82
C SER A 55 -11.07 -0.41 -0.15
N VAL A 56 -10.52 -0.42 1.05
CA VAL A 56 -10.59 -1.54 2.00
C VAL A 56 -11.35 -1.16 3.29
N ARG A 57 -12.08 -0.03 3.25
CA ARG A 57 -13.03 0.40 4.28
C ARG A 57 -14.35 -0.36 4.15
N SER A 58 -15.32 -0.08 5.02
CA SER A 58 -16.65 -0.65 4.87
C SER A 58 -17.36 -0.19 3.60
N ASP A 59 -18.33 -0.98 3.12
CA ASP A 59 -19.16 -0.65 1.96
C ASP A 59 -19.92 0.67 2.16
N ALA A 60 -20.38 0.94 3.39
CA ALA A 60 -21.11 2.15 3.73
C ALA A 60 -20.23 3.40 3.61
N GLU A 61 -19.03 3.37 4.21
CA GLU A 61 -18.05 4.47 4.13
C GLU A 61 -17.62 4.70 2.67
N SER A 62 -17.38 3.62 1.93
CA SER A 62 -16.98 3.71 0.52
C SER A 62 -18.09 4.32 -0.34
N ALA A 63 -19.34 3.89 -0.16
CA ALA A 63 -20.49 4.42 -0.90
C ALA A 63 -20.73 5.90 -0.63
N GLU A 64 -20.57 6.36 0.62
CA GLU A 64 -20.69 7.78 0.98
C GLU A 64 -19.64 8.63 0.26
N LEU A 65 -18.37 8.21 0.30
CA LEU A 65 -17.29 8.92 -0.37
C LEU A 65 -17.46 8.93 -1.90
N ILE A 66 -17.88 7.82 -2.50
CA ILE A 66 -18.18 7.73 -3.93
C ILE A 66 -19.29 8.72 -4.32
N ALA A 67 -20.38 8.76 -3.55
CA ALA A 67 -21.50 9.67 -3.80
C ALA A 67 -21.06 11.13 -3.71
N GLU A 68 -20.26 11.47 -2.70
CA GLU A 68 -19.75 12.83 -2.52
C GLU A 68 -18.76 13.24 -3.63
N LEU A 69 -17.85 12.35 -4.04
CA LEU A 69 -16.96 12.57 -5.20
C LEU A 69 -17.75 12.83 -6.48
N GLY A 70 -18.75 11.99 -6.75
CA GLY A 70 -19.60 12.12 -7.93
C GLY A 70 -20.39 13.43 -7.93
N ARG A 71 -20.91 13.84 -6.76
CA ARG A 71 -21.66 15.09 -6.59
C ARG A 71 -20.78 16.33 -6.68
N ARG A 72 -19.62 16.35 -6.02
CA ARG A 72 -18.70 17.51 -5.96
C ARG A 72 -18.05 17.79 -7.31
N PHE A 73 -17.60 16.75 -8.00
CA PHE A 73 -16.79 16.88 -9.21
C PHE A 73 -17.54 16.53 -10.49
N ASN A 74 -18.82 16.15 -10.39
CA ASN A 74 -19.67 15.74 -11.52
C ASN A 74 -18.98 14.70 -12.42
N VAL A 75 -18.42 13.66 -11.78
CA VAL A 75 -17.60 12.64 -12.43
C VAL A 75 -18.10 11.23 -12.06
N PRO A 76 -18.19 10.29 -13.01
CA PRO A 76 -18.41 8.89 -12.67
C PRO A 76 -17.17 8.33 -11.94
N VAL A 77 -17.41 7.63 -10.84
CA VAL A 77 -16.37 6.94 -10.08
C VAL A 77 -16.33 5.47 -10.50
N VAL A 78 -15.21 5.04 -11.05
CA VAL A 78 -14.96 3.64 -11.44
C VAL A 78 -14.25 2.96 -10.28
N CYS A 79 -14.87 1.92 -9.72
CA CYS A 79 -14.34 1.20 -8.56
C CYS A 79 -13.62 -0.07 -9.00
N ALA A 80 -12.48 -0.35 -8.39
CA ALA A 80 -11.82 -1.64 -8.49
C ALA A 80 -12.73 -2.74 -7.90
N GLN A 81 -12.67 -3.92 -8.49
CA GLN A 81 -13.48 -5.08 -8.10
C GLN A 81 -12.60 -6.30 -7.85
N SER A 82 -13.04 -7.19 -6.97
CA SER A 82 -12.38 -8.47 -6.76
C SER A 82 -12.64 -9.36 -7.96
N LEU A 83 -11.57 -9.88 -8.56
CA LEU A 83 -11.63 -10.73 -9.74
C LEU A 83 -10.81 -11.99 -9.51
N GLU A 84 -11.26 -13.10 -10.09
CA GLU A 84 -10.51 -14.36 -10.09
C GLU A 84 -9.27 -14.25 -11.02
N ARG A 85 -9.35 -13.44 -12.08
CA ARG A 85 -8.26 -13.20 -13.02
C ARG A 85 -8.41 -11.82 -13.65
N LEU A 86 -7.29 -11.14 -13.90
CA LEU A 86 -7.24 -9.93 -14.71
C LEU A 86 -5.97 -9.94 -15.57
N GLY A 87 -6.14 -9.90 -16.90
CA GLY A 87 -5.04 -10.12 -17.83
C GLY A 87 -4.38 -11.48 -17.59
N ASP A 88 -3.06 -11.49 -17.46
CA ASP A 88 -2.26 -12.69 -17.23
C ASP A 88 -2.21 -13.12 -15.76
N VAL A 89 -2.72 -12.30 -14.84
CA VAL A 89 -2.61 -12.55 -13.39
C VAL A 89 -3.86 -13.22 -12.86
N SER A 90 -3.72 -14.37 -12.21
CA SER A 90 -4.81 -15.06 -11.50
C SER A 90 -4.69 -14.89 -9.99
N ASN A 91 -5.84 -14.76 -9.33
CA ASN A 91 -5.96 -14.63 -7.89
C ASN A 91 -5.78 -16.00 -7.20
N GLY A 92 -4.83 -16.08 -6.28
CA GLY A 92 -4.44 -17.30 -5.56
C GLY A 92 -5.24 -17.64 -4.32
N TYR A 93 -6.24 -16.85 -3.94
CA TYR A 93 -7.10 -17.19 -2.81
C TYR A 93 -8.15 -18.24 -3.22
N ASP A 94 -8.42 -19.21 -2.34
CA ASP A 94 -9.50 -20.18 -2.53
C ASP A 94 -10.86 -19.48 -2.74
N ASP A 95 -11.08 -18.37 -2.02
CA ASP A 95 -12.18 -17.44 -2.20
C ASP A 95 -11.59 -16.08 -2.63
N TYR A 96 -11.54 -15.87 -3.95
CA TYR A 96 -10.94 -14.67 -4.56
C TYR A 96 -11.53 -13.36 -4.02
N SER A 97 -12.79 -13.38 -3.56
CA SER A 97 -13.50 -12.21 -3.03
C SER A 97 -12.91 -11.72 -1.70
N ARG A 98 -12.17 -12.57 -0.98
CA ARG A 98 -11.55 -12.26 0.31
C ARG A 98 -10.16 -11.66 0.21
N LEU A 99 -9.54 -11.65 -0.97
CA LEU A 99 -8.28 -10.94 -1.14
C LEU A 99 -8.54 -9.44 -1.06
N GLY A 100 -7.84 -8.74 -0.16
CA GLY A 100 -7.90 -7.28 -0.06
C GLY A 100 -7.60 -6.62 -1.40
N LEU A 101 -8.42 -5.64 -1.79
CA LEU A 101 -8.28 -5.00 -3.10
C LEU A 101 -6.96 -4.24 -3.23
N ASP A 102 -6.47 -3.63 -2.15
CA ASP A 102 -5.16 -2.99 -2.10
C ASP A 102 -4.03 -3.96 -2.50
N ARG A 103 -4.01 -5.16 -1.92
CA ARG A 103 -3.07 -6.23 -2.24
C ARG A 103 -3.25 -6.72 -3.67
N TRP A 104 -4.50 -6.95 -4.08
CA TRP A 104 -4.80 -7.41 -5.44
C TRP A 104 -4.26 -6.44 -6.49
N LEU A 105 -4.46 -5.13 -6.30
CA LEU A 105 -3.94 -4.12 -7.19
C LEU A 105 -2.41 -4.00 -7.12
N ALA A 106 -1.79 -4.11 -5.93
CA ALA A 106 -0.34 -4.12 -5.81
C ALA A 106 0.30 -5.30 -6.58
N ILE A 107 -0.32 -6.50 -6.50
CA ILE A 107 0.07 -7.70 -7.26
C ILE A 107 -0.02 -7.44 -8.76
N LEU A 108 -1.14 -6.90 -9.24
CA LEU A 108 -1.34 -6.55 -10.65
C LEU A 108 -0.31 -5.53 -11.14
N GLY A 109 -0.05 -4.49 -10.34
CA GLY A 109 0.94 -3.47 -10.65
C GLY A 109 2.35 -4.05 -10.74
N ALA A 110 2.75 -4.88 -9.79
CA ALA A 110 4.07 -5.51 -9.76
C ALA A 110 4.29 -6.43 -10.95
N TYR A 111 3.33 -7.33 -11.21
CA TYR A 111 3.45 -8.26 -12.33
C TYR A 111 3.42 -7.55 -13.68
N HIS A 112 2.67 -6.45 -13.80
CA HIS A 112 2.68 -5.63 -15.02
C HIS A 112 4.06 -4.99 -15.29
N LEU A 113 4.73 -4.50 -14.24
CA LEU A 113 6.06 -3.89 -14.36
C LEU A 113 7.16 -4.90 -14.66
N GLY A 114 7.04 -6.11 -14.12
CA GLY A 114 8.08 -7.14 -14.16
C GLY A 114 7.90 -8.25 -15.20
N GLN A 115 6.67 -8.72 -15.37
CA GLN A 115 6.28 -9.90 -16.15
C GLN A 115 7.12 -11.15 -15.80
N ARG A 116 7.45 -11.30 -14.52
CA ARG A 116 8.28 -12.37 -13.95
C ARG A 116 7.73 -12.76 -12.59
N ALA A 117 8.27 -13.86 -12.03
CA ALA A 117 8.00 -14.21 -10.64
C ALA A 117 8.41 -13.04 -9.73
N CYS A 118 7.53 -12.64 -8.82
CA CYS A 118 7.78 -11.50 -7.96
C CYS A 118 7.28 -11.69 -6.53
N LEU A 119 7.95 -10.98 -5.61
CA LEU A 119 7.55 -10.76 -4.24
C LEU A 119 7.13 -9.30 -4.09
N VAL A 120 5.90 -9.06 -3.66
CA VAL A 120 5.37 -7.73 -3.41
C VAL A 120 5.25 -7.52 -1.92
N ILE A 121 5.90 -6.49 -1.38
CA ILE A 121 5.82 -6.14 0.04
C ILE A 121 5.29 -4.72 0.19
N ASP A 122 4.09 -4.56 0.77
CA ASP A 122 3.56 -3.26 1.16
C ASP A 122 3.85 -2.99 2.64
N LEU A 123 4.55 -1.89 2.92
CA LEU A 123 4.92 -1.44 4.26
C LEU A 123 4.07 -0.24 4.68
N GLY A 124 2.80 -0.50 4.97
CA GLY A 124 1.84 0.48 5.45
C GLY A 124 1.45 0.28 6.92
N THR A 125 0.23 0.69 7.27
CA THR A 125 -0.35 0.46 8.61
C THR A 125 -0.32 -1.03 8.96
N ALA A 126 -0.78 -1.88 8.04
CA ALA A 126 -0.46 -3.30 8.01
C ALA A 126 0.66 -3.53 6.99
N VAL A 127 1.39 -4.62 7.18
CA VAL A 127 2.41 -5.09 6.25
C VAL A 127 1.88 -6.31 5.53
N THR A 128 2.01 -6.35 4.22
CA THR A 128 1.63 -7.50 3.39
C THR A 128 2.83 -8.02 2.62
N ALA A 129 2.84 -9.31 2.33
CA ALA A 129 3.84 -9.94 1.47
C ALA A 129 3.17 -10.96 0.56
N ASP A 130 3.11 -10.68 -0.74
CA ASP A 130 2.39 -11.48 -1.73
C ASP A 130 3.37 -12.04 -2.77
N PHE A 131 3.18 -13.30 -3.13
CA PHE A 131 4.08 -14.02 -4.04
C PHE A 131 3.35 -14.34 -5.34
N VAL A 132 3.98 -14.04 -6.46
CA VAL A 132 3.43 -14.28 -7.79
C VAL A 132 4.43 -15.13 -8.58
N ALA A 133 3.97 -16.21 -9.19
CA ALA A 133 4.76 -17.05 -10.07
C ALA A 133 5.01 -16.37 -11.44
N SER A 134 5.97 -16.91 -12.19
CA SER A 134 6.34 -16.40 -13.52
C SER A 134 5.26 -16.55 -14.60
N ASP A 135 4.22 -17.33 -14.33
CA ASP A 135 3.04 -17.48 -15.18
C ASP A 135 1.87 -16.56 -14.76
N GLY A 136 2.10 -15.66 -13.81
CA GLY A 136 1.09 -14.74 -13.30
C GLY A 136 0.19 -15.35 -12.22
N CYS A 137 0.43 -16.58 -11.78
CA CYS A 137 -0.32 -17.16 -10.68
C CYS A 137 0.06 -16.52 -9.34
N HIS A 138 -0.84 -15.76 -8.71
CA HIS A 138 -0.69 -15.37 -7.32
C HIS A 138 -0.73 -16.64 -6.46
N LEU A 139 0.26 -16.82 -5.59
CA LEU A 139 0.45 -18.02 -4.77
C LEU A 139 -0.01 -17.82 -3.32
N GLY A 140 -0.72 -16.72 -3.05
CA GLY A 140 -1.03 -16.26 -1.71
C GLY A 140 0.07 -15.40 -1.10
N GLY A 141 -0.15 -15.05 0.17
CA GLY A 141 0.71 -14.13 0.88
C GLY A 141 0.37 -14.01 2.37
N PHE A 142 1.03 -13.07 3.03
CA PHE A 142 0.95 -12.87 4.48
C PHE A 142 0.47 -11.47 4.81
N ILE A 143 -0.15 -11.32 5.98
CA ILE A 143 -0.51 -10.03 6.59
C ILE A 143 0.07 -10.03 8.01
N CYS A 144 0.79 -8.98 8.38
CA CYS A 144 1.31 -8.77 9.73
C CYS A 144 1.18 -7.29 10.14
N PRO A 145 1.29 -6.93 11.43
CA PRO A 145 1.18 -5.53 11.84
C PRO A 145 2.40 -4.73 11.35
N GLY A 146 2.15 -3.54 10.79
CA GLY A 146 3.21 -2.58 10.50
C GLY A 146 3.69 -1.84 11.75
N LEU A 147 4.67 -0.94 11.58
CA LEU A 147 5.21 -0.15 12.69
C LEU A 147 4.12 0.64 13.45
N PRO A 148 3.17 1.32 12.78
CA PRO A 148 2.12 2.06 13.50
C PRO A 148 1.27 1.14 14.38
N LEU A 149 0.85 -0.02 13.86
CA LEU A 149 0.03 -0.97 14.62
C LEU A 149 0.79 -1.61 15.77
N MET A 150 2.05 -2.00 15.57
CA MET A 150 2.86 -2.56 16.66
C MET A 150 3.04 -1.57 17.81
N ARG A 151 3.34 -0.30 17.49
CA ARG A 151 3.45 0.78 18.50
C ARG A 151 2.13 1.00 19.22
N ASP A 152 1.04 1.11 18.46
CA ASP A 152 -0.29 1.37 19.01
C ASP A 152 -0.74 0.25 19.96
N GLN A 153 -0.59 -1.01 19.52
CA GLN A 153 -0.92 -2.18 20.33
C GLN A 153 -0.12 -2.24 21.64
N LEU A 154 1.19 -1.97 21.59
CA LEU A 154 2.02 -1.90 22.79
C LEU A 154 1.58 -0.78 23.73
N SER A 155 1.31 0.42 23.21
CA SER A 155 0.89 1.56 24.02
C SER A 155 -0.49 1.37 24.66
N THR A 156 -1.42 0.73 23.93
CA THR A 156 -2.80 0.47 24.36
C THR A 156 -2.86 -0.62 25.42
N HIS A 157 -2.10 -1.70 25.24
CA HIS A 157 -2.18 -2.87 26.12
C HIS A 157 -1.18 -2.84 27.28
N THR A 158 -0.26 -1.86 27.33
CA THR A 158 0.72 -1.75 28.42
C THR A 158 0.78 -0.33 28.99
N ARG A 159 0.44 -0.20 30.29
CA ARG A 159 0.30 1.12 30.94
C ARG A 159 1.59 1.94 31.03
N ARG A 160 2.75 1.30 30.87
CA ARG A 160 4.08 1.92 31.04
C ARG A 160 4.77 2.30 29.71
N ILE A 161 4.22 1.90 28.56
CA ILE A 161 4.76 2.28 27.25
C ILE A 161 4.04 3.54 26.79
N ARG A 162 4.57 4.69 27.20
CA ARG A 162 4.11 6.02 26.76
C ARG A 162 5.31 6.93 26.57
N TYR A 163 5.46 7.46 25.37
CA TYR A 163 6.50 8.42 25.00
C TYR A 163 6.00 9.32 23.87
N ASP A 164 6.64 10.48 23.68
CA ASP A 164 6.27 11.41 22.61
C ASP A 164 6.75 10.94 21.22
N ARG A 165 6.09 11.41 20.15
CA ARG A 165 6.45 11.05 18.77
C ARG A 165 7.83 11.57 18.34
N GLY A 166 8.33 12.65 18.94
CA GLY A 166 9.65 13.20 18.60
C GLY A 166 10.79 12.29 19.04
N ALA A 167 10.66 11.70 20.23
CA ALA A 167 11.58 10.72 20.79
C ALA A 167 11.62 9.43 19.96
N ALA A 168 10.53 9.08 19.27
CA ALA A 168 10.45 7.88 18.43
C ALA A 168 11.41 7.95 17.22
N VAL A 169 11.48 9.10 16.54
CA VAL A 169 12.37 9.29 15.37
C VAL A 169 13.84 9.20 15.79
N ALA A 170 14.20 9.87 16.89
CA ALA A 170 15.56 9.84 17.42
C ALA A 170 16.00 8.44 17.85
N ALA A 171 15.07 7.62 18.37
CA ALA A 171 15.36 6.26 18.81
C ALA A 171 15.84 5.32 17.69
N LEU A 172 15.45 5.59 16.44
CA LEU A 172 15.80 4.79 15.26
C LEU A 172 17.16 5.12 14.65
N ALA A 173 17.91 6.08 15.21
CA ALA A 173 19.27 6.42 14.75
C ALA A 173 20.29 5.28 14.94
N SER A 174 19.93 4.24 15.71
CA SER A 174 20.73 3.04 15.96
C SER A 174 19.81 1.83 16.08
N LEU A 175 20.32 0.64 15.79
CA LEU A 175 19.67 -0.65 16.03
C LEU A 175 20.30 -1.45 17.18
N GLU A 176 21.21 -0.82 17.95
CA GLU A 176 21.78 -1.43 19.16
C GLU A 176 20.70 -1.65 20.24
N PRO A 177 20.90 -2.58 21.20
CA PRO A 177 19.98 -2.80 22.30
C PRO A 177 19.57 -1.50 23.00
N GLY A 178 18.26 -1.25 23.07
CA GLY A 178 17.71 -0.01 23.63
C GLY A 178 17.97 0.14 25.14
N ARG A 179 18.35 1.35 25.56
CA ARG A 179 18.62 1.69 26.97
C ARG A 179 17.51 2.54 27.60
N SER A 180 16.45 2.80 26.86
CA SER A 180 15.21 3.43 27.32
C SER A 180 14.00 2.69 26.74
N THR A 181 12.81 2.92 27.29
CA THR A 181 11.57 2.29 26.79
C THR A 181 11.30 2.66 25.33
N VAL A 182 11.48 3.93 24.95
CA VAL A 182 11.30 4.37 23.56
C VAL A 182 12.28 3.69 22.62
N GLU A 183 13.56 3.58 23.00
CA GLU A 183 14.55 2.86 22.19
C GLU A 183 14.22 1.37 22.05
N ALA A 184 13.87 0.71 23.16
CA ALA A 184 13.56 -0.71 23.17
C ALA A 184 12.35 -1.03 22.29
N VAL A 185 11.29 -0.20 22.33
CA VAL A 185 10.09 -0.38 21.53
C VAL A 185 10.36 -0.07 20.06
N GLU A 186 10.89 1.11 19.74
CA GLU A 186 11.08 1.54 18.35
C GLU A 186 12.04 0.64 17.59
N ARG A 187 13.19 0.31 18.19
CA ARG A 187 14.18 -0.58 17.57
C ARG A 187 13.67 -2.02 17.52
N GLY A 188 12.96 -2.48 18.54
CA GLY A 188 12.35 -3.81 18.57
C GLY A 188 11.34 -3.99 17.44
N CYS A 189 10.42 -3.04 17.28
CA CYS A 189 9.43 -3.04 16.19
C CYS A 189 10.10 -2.98 14.81
N LEU A 190 11.13 -2.15 14.63
CA LEU A 190 11.86 -2.08 13.36
C LEU A 190 12.63 -3.37 13.07
N LEU A 191 13.27 -3.98 14.06
CA LEU A 191 13.95 -5.27 13.89
C LEU A 191 12.97 -6.40 13.56
N MET A 192 11.77 -6.40 14.16
CA MET A 192 10.70 -7.34 13.79
C MET A 192 10.29 -7.16 12.33
N LEU A 193 10.09 -5.91 11.88
CA LEU A 193 9.74 -5.62 10.49
C LEU A 193 10.84 -6.07 9.52
N ARG A 194 12.09 -5.70 9.80
CA ARG A 194 13.25 -6.09 8.98
C ARG A 194 13.44 -7.61 8.95
N GLY A 195 13.23 -8.28 10.09
CA GLY A 195 13.27 -9.74 10.20
C GLY A 195 12.18 -10.42 9.36
N PHE A 196 10.95 -9.88 9.40
CA PHE A 196 9.87 -10.36 8.54
C PHE A 196 10.22 -10.21 7.06
N VAL A 197 10.64 -9.01 6.63
CA VAL A 197 11.02 -8.74 5.23
C VAL A 197 12.17 -9.66 4.78
N ARG A 198 13.18 -9.86 5.63
CA ARG A 198 14.28 -10.78 5.35
C ARG A 198 13.79 -12.20 5.14
N ALA A 199 12.92 -12.69 6.03
CA ALA A 199 12.36 -14.04 5.92
C ALA A 199 11.53 -14.21 4.63
N GLN A 200 10.73 -13.21 4.25
CA GLN A 200 9.97 -13.26 2.99
C GLN A 200 10.88 -13.28 1.77
N TYR A 201 11.95 -12.47 1.79
CA TYR A 201 12.93 -12.46 0.71
C TYR A 201 13.67 -13.80 0.59
N ASP A 202 14.14 -14.36 1.71
CA ASP A 202 14.81 -15.66 1.71
C ASP A 202 13.86 -16.78 1.23
N GLU A 203 12.57 -16.70 1.53
CA GLU A 203 11.56 -17.63 1.02
C GLU A 203 11.33 -17.45 -0.49
N ALA A 204 11.27 -16.22 -0.98
CA ALA A 204 11.13 -15.93 -2.40
C ALA A 204 12.31 -16.47 -3.21
N LEU A 205 13.53 -16.31 -2.72
CA LEU A 205 14.74 -16.85 -3.36
C LEU A 205 14.72 -18.39 -3.44
N LYS A 206 14.21 -19.07 -2.40
CA LYS A 206 14.07 -20.54 -2.42
C LYS A 206 13.00 -20.97 -3.41
N ARG A 207 11.89 -20.25 -3.46
CA ARG A 207 10.73 -20.60 -4.29
C ARG A 207 10.97 -20.33 -5.78
N PHE A 208 11.76 -19.31 -6.10
CA PHE A 208 12.03 -18.88 -7.46
C PHE A 208 13.54 -18.88 -7.74
N PRO A 209 14.16 -20.08 -7.87
CA PRO A 209 15.60 -20.21 -8.04
C PRO A 209 16.12 -19.60 -9.36
N ASP A 210 15.26 -19.47 -10.36
CA ASP A 210 15.58 -18.85 -11.66
C ASP A 210 15.54 -17.32 -11.63
N GLY A 211 15.17 -16.73 -10.48
CA GLY A 211 15.12 -15.30 -10.26
C GLY A 211 13.74 -14.82 -9.79
N VAL A 212 13.75 -13.81 -8.91
CA VAL A 212 12.57 -13.13 -8.40
C VAL A 212 12.79 -11.63 -8.40
N GLU A 213 11.79 -10.89 -8.86
CA GLU A 213 11.77 -9.44 -8.66
C GLU A 213 11.11 -9.10 -7.33
N VAL A 214 11.67 -8.15 -6.60
CA VAL A 214 11.08 -7.70 -5.34
C VAL A 214 10.62 -6.27 -5.48
N PHE A 215 9.33 -6.05 -5.21
CA PHE A 215 8.71 -4.73 -5.19
C PHE A 215 8.40 -4.35 -3.75
N LEU A 216 8.87 -3.18 -3.34
CA LEU A 216 8.53 -2.58 -2.05
C LEU A 216 7.63 -1.37 -2.29
N THR A 217 6.57 -1.26 -1.52
CA THR A 217 5.70 -0.09 -1.51
C THR A 217 5.31 0.26 -0.07
N GLY A 218 4.46 1.28 0.10
CA GLY A 218 4.08 1.78 1.42
C GLY A 218 5.05 2.81 1.99
N GLY A 219 4.61 3.50 3.05
CA GLY A 219 5.33 4.63 3.63
C GLY A 219 6.62 4.24 4.35
N ASP A 220 6.70 3.01 4.84
CA ASP A 220 7.85 2.51 5.60
C ASP A 220 8.86 1.75 4.71
N ALA A 221 8.67 1.72 3.37
CA ALA A 221 9.51 0.97 2.41
C ALA A 221 11.01 1.26 2.53
N GLU A 222 11.37 2.53 2.75
CA GLU A 222 12.77 2.96 2.84
C GLU A 222 13.49 2.40 4.07
N LEU A 223 12.76 2.02 5.13
CA LEU A 223 13.33 1.48 6.37
C LEU A 223 13.88 0.05 6.22
N VAL A 224 13.55 -0.63 5.12
CA VAL A 224 13.96 -2.02 4.86
C VAL A 224 14.61 -2.21 3.50
N ARG A 225 14.77 -1.16 2.68
CA ARG A 225 15.33 -1.29 1.32
C ARG A 225 16.67 -2.02 1.30
N ASP A 226 17.52 -1.77 2.29
CA ASP A 226 18.83 -2.40 2.45
C ASP A 226 18.76 -3.90 2.82
N VAL A 227 17.63 -4.37 3.36
CA VAL A 227 17.39 -5.79 3.67
C VAL A 227 17.26 -6.62 2.40
N VAL A 228 16.77 -6.02 1.32
CA VAL A 228 16.51 -6.69 0.04
C VAL A 228 17.27 -5.98 -1.09
N PRO A 229 18.54 -6.37 -1.33
CA PRO A 229 19.33 -5.79 -2.40
C PRO A 229 18.65 -5.96 -3.76
N GLY A 230 18.57 -4.86 -4.53
CA GLY A 230 17.94 -4.87 -5.86
C GLY A 230 16.41 -4.75 -5.86
N ALA A 231 15.77 -4.59 -4.70
CA ALA A 231 14.34 -4.34 -4.65
C ALA A 231 13.97 -3.00 -5.29
N GLN A 232 12.88 -3.01 -6.04
CA GLN A 232 12.29 -1.84 -6.69
C GLN A 232 11.31 -1.19 -5.72
N VAL A 233 11.60 0.04 -5.29
CA VAL A 233 10.64 0.79 -4.46
C VAL A 233 9.71 1.56 -5.39
N VAL A 234 8.43 1.21 -5.35
CA VAL A 234 7.37 1.79 -6.19
C VAL A 234 6.28 2.37 -5.27
N PRO A 235 6.37 3.64 -4.87
CA PRO A 235 5.43 4.24 -3.91
C PRO A 235 3.96 4.19 -4.37
N ASP A 236 3.73 4.26 -5.69
CA ASP A 236 2.40 4.32 -6.30
C ASP A 236 1.95 2.95 -6.87
N LEU A 237 2.49 1.83 -6.36
CA LEU A 237 2.27 0.50 -6.95
C LEU A 237 0.79 0.10 -7.03
N VAL A 238 0.02 0.39 -5.98
CA VAL A 238 -1.43 0.17 -5.95
C VAL A 238 -2.12 0.94 -7.08
N PHE A 239 -1.69 2.17 -7.37
CA PHE A 239 -2.25 2.96 -8.45
C PHE A 239 -1.88 2.46 -9.85
N VAL A 240 -0.71 1.80 -10.00
CA VAL A 240 -0.38 1.08 -11.24
C VAL A 240 -1.41 -0.03 -11.48
N GLY A 241 -1.69 -0.84 -10.44
CA GLY A 241 -2.74 -1.86 -10.51
C GLY A 241 -4.12 -1.28 -10.76
N LEU A 242 -4.46 -0.16 -10.10
CA LEU A 242 -5.75 0.50 -10.26
C LEU A 242 -6.00 0.96 -11.69
N ALA A 243 -4.96 1.47 -12.37
CA ALA A 243 -5.05 1.88 -13.77
C ALA A 243 -5.37 0.70 -14.71
N ILE A 244 -4.84 -0.49 -14.40
CA ILE A 244 -5.07 -1.73 -15.13
C ILE A 244 -6.49 -2.26 -14.85
N ALA A 245 -6.91 -2.26 -13.59
CA ALA A 245 -8.22 -2.74 -13.17
C ALA A 245 -9.38 -1.84 -13.61
N CYS A 246 -9.12 -0.54 -13.76
CA CYS A 246 -10.12 0.46 -14.12
C CYS A 246 -9.71 1.24 -15.39
N PRO A 247 -9.64 0.59 -16.56
CA PRO A 247 -9.28 1.28 -17.80
C PRO A 247 -10.29 2.37 -18.13
N LEU A 248 -9.80 3.50 -18.67
CA LEU A 248 -10.67 4.55 -19.19
C LEU A 248 -10.89 4.30 -20.67
N VAL A 249 -12.16 4.33 -21.10
CA VAL A 249 -12.60 4.12 -22.49
C VAL A 249 -12.29 5.33 -23.34
#